data_AF-A0A832H508-F1
#
_entry.id   AF-A0A832H508-F1
#
_cell.length_a   1.000
_cell.length_b   1.000
_cell.length_c   1.000
_cell.angle_alpha   90.00
_cell.angle_beta   90.00
_cell.angle_gamma   90.00
#
_symmetry.space_group_name_H-M   'P 1'
#
loop_
_entity.id
_entity.type
_entity.pdbx_description
1 polymer ?
#
loop_
_entity_poly.entity_id
_entity_poly.type
_entity_poly.pdbx_seq_one_letter_code
_entity_poly.pdbx_strand_id
1 'polypeptide(L)'
;LLRGRVHRMEALINGLLEYSRIGRRETPIETVMLPTLLAEIVDSLAPPPTFTIEIAPDLPTFNTKVSPLRQVFANLIGNAIKHHHKAAGHINITAKDMGECYEFAIADDGPGIHADYHQKIFTIFQTLQARDTKESTGIGLSIVKKIVETEGGTIRVESQEGQGSTFYFTWLKNPLADD
;
A
#
# COMPACT_ATOMS: atom_id res chain seq x y z
N LEU A 1 26.06 0.93 14.26
CA LEU A 1 25.79 -0.50 13.92
C LEU A 1 24.75 -1.15 14.83
N LEU A 2 24.90 -1.14 16.17
CA LEU A 2 23.90 -1.70 17.10
C LEU A 2 22.52 -1.00 17.07
N ARG A 3 22.49 0.34 17.06
CA ARG A 3 21.25 1.13 17.07
C ARG A 3 20.33 0.86 15.87
N GLY A 4 20.89 0.73 14.67
CA GLY A 4 20.11 0.39 13.46
C GLY A 4 19.56 -1.04 13.48
N ARG A 5 20.23 -1.98 14.14
CA ARG A 5 19.72 -3.35 14.33
C ARG A 5 18.55 -3.39 15.34
N VAL A 6 18.63 -2.60 16.41
CA VAL A 6 17.54 -2.47 17.41
C VAL A 6 16.29 -1.87 16.78
N HIS A 7 16.40 -0.75 16.06
CA HIS A 7 15.26 -0.14 15.37
C HIS A 7 14.63 -1.08 14.33
N ARG A 8 15.45 -1.88 13.64
CA ARG A 8 14.93 -2.89 12.71
C ARG A 8 14.14 -3.98 13.43
N MET A 9 14.66 -4.51 14.54
CA MET A 9 13.94 -5.52 15.35
C MET A 9 12.62 -4.96 15.89
N GLU A 10 12.64 -3.73 16.40
CA GLU A 10 11.44 -3.04 16.87
C GLU A 10 10.41 -2.89 15.74
N ALA A 11 10.83 -2.48 14.55
CA ALA A 11 9.94 -2.36 13.39
C ALA A 11 9.40 -3.72 12.93
N LEU A 12 10.17 -4.81 13.02
CA LEU A 12 9.71 -6.17 12.73
C LEU A 12 8.67 -6.64 13.76
N ILE A 13 8.92 -6.40 15.05
CA ILE A 13 7.99 -6.75 16.13
C ILE A 13 6.69 -5.97 16.00
N ASN A 14 6.78 -4.65 15.82
CA ASN A 14 5.61 -3.78 15.65
C ASN A 14 4.81 -4.19 14.42
N GLY A 15 5.48 -4.44 13.30
CA GLY A 15 4.81 -4.94 12.11
C GLY A 15 4.12 -6.28 12.35
N LEU A 16 4.75 -7.24 13.03
CA LEU A 16 4.14 -8.54 13.29
C LEU A 16 2.92 -8.41 14.22
N LEU A 17 3.01 -7.55 15.23
CA LEU A 17 1.90 -7.22 16.12
C LEU A 17 0.75 -6.57 15.34
N GLU A 18 1.05 -5.65 14.43
CA GLU A 18 0.06 -5.04 13.53
C GLU A 18 -0.60 -6.09 12.66
N TYR A 19 0.18 -6.92 11.96
CA TYR A 19 -0.32 -8.02 11.13
C TYR A 19 -1.25 -8.95 11.89
N SER A 20 -0.88 -9.31 13.13
CA SER A 20 -1.68 -10.19 13.98
C SER A 20 -3.02 -9.60 14.43
N ARG A 21 -3.17 -8.27 14.38
CA ARG A 21 -4.37 -7.54 14.83
C ARG A 21 -5.34 -7.22 13.70
N ILE A 22 -4.92 -7.34 12.44
CA ILE A 22 -5.80 -7.10 11.28
C ILE A 22 -7.02 -8.03 11.36
N GLY A 23 -8.21 -7.45 11.20
CA GLY A 23 -9.49 -8.16 11.26
C GLY A 23 -9.94 -8.58 12.67
N ARG A 24 -9.25 -8.15 13.75
CA ARG A 24 -9.65 -8.46 15.14
C ARG A 24 -10.28 -7.29 15.88
N ARG A 25 -10.37 -6.12 15.24
CA ARG A 25 -10.90 -4.91 15.83
C ARG A 25 -12.05 -4.43 14.98
N GLU A 26 -13.20 -4.22 15.62
CA GLU A 26 -14.28 -3.46 15.01
C GLU A 26 -13.74 -2.11 14.57
N THR A 27 -13.98 -1.78 13.31
CA THR A 27 -13.61 -0.48 12.76
C THR A 27 -14.87 0.19 12.27
N PRO A 28 -15.13 1.45 12.67
CA PRO A 28 -16.32 2.15 12.23
C PRO A 28 -16.34 2.28 10.71
N ILE A 29 -17.54 2.10 10.15
CA ILE A 29 -17.83 2.41 8.76
C ILE A 29 -18.22 3.88 8.69
N GLU A 30 -17.49 4.64 7.89
CA GLU A 30 -17.70 6.07 7.71
C GLU A 30 -17.68 6.41 6.22
N THR A 31 -18.34 7.52 5.87
CA THR A 31 -18.27 8.05 4.51
C THR A 31 -16.90 8.67 4.28
N VAL A 32 -16.15 8.13 3.31
CA VAL A 32 -14.84 8.65 2.91
C VAL A 32 -14.95 9.35 1.56
N MET A 33 -14.42 10.58 1.48
CA MET A 33 -14.10 11.22 0.21
C MET A 33 -12.67 10.85 -0.15
N LEU A 34 -12.50 9.93 -1.11
CA LEU A 34 -11.18 9.36 -1.40
C LEU A 34 -10.12 10.41 -1.82
N PRO A 35 -10.43 11.44 -2.62
CA PRO A 35 -9.46 12.51 -2.92
C PRO A 35 -8.89 13.18 -1.66
N THR A 36 -9.74 13.48 -0.68
CA THR A 36 -9.32 14.11 0.59
C THR A 36 -8.45 13.17 1.41
N LEU A 37 -8.85 11.90 1.52
CA LEU A 37 -8.06 10.88 2.21
C LEU A 37 -6.67 10.74 1.59
N LEU A 38 -6.57 10.69 0.26
CA LEU A 38 -5.30 10.56 -0.44
C LEU A 38 -4.42 11.80 -0.27
N ALA A 39 -4.99 13.00 -0.30
CA ALA A 39 -4.25 14.24 -0.03
C ALA A 39 -3.61 14.22 1.37
N GLU A 40 -4.38 13.84 2.41
CA GLU A 40 -3.86 13.70 3.78
C GLU A 40 -2.74 12.65 3.88
N ILE A 41 -2.88 11.53 3.17
CA ILE A 41 -1.85 10.48 3.14
C ILE A 41 -0.57 11.00 2.47
N VAL A 42 -0.70 11.67 1.33
CA VAL A 42 0.43 12.26 0.60
C VAL A 42 1.14 13.29 1.46
N ASP A 43 0.39 14.18 2.12
CA ASP A 43 0.95 15.18 3.03
C ASP A 43 1.70 14.52 4.19
N SER A 44 1.13 13.46 4.78
CA SER A 44 1.76 12.72 5.87
C SER A 44 3.01 11.96 5.43
N LEU A 45 3.06 11.48 4.19
CA LEU A 45 4.24 10.80 3.63
C LEU A 45 5.36 11.77 3.27
N ALA A 46 5.03 13.05 3.07
CA ALA A 46 5.95 14.13 2.73
C ALA A 46 6.93 13.72 1.61
N PRO A 47 6.42 13.37 0.41
CA PRO A 47 7.28 12.96 -0.71
C PRO A 47 8.29 14.05 -1.05
N PRO A 48 9.46 13.70 -1.61
CA PRO A 48 10.41 14.69 -2.11
C PRO A 48 9.73 15.65 -3.10
N PRO A 49 10.09 16.94 -3.16
CA PRO A 49 9.49 17.91 -4.09
C PRO A 49 9.61 17.54 -5.57
N THR A 50 10.53 16.62 -5.89
CA THR A 50 10.77 16.06 -7.22
C THR A 50 9.82 14.92 -7.59
N PHE A 51 8.94 14.50 -6.68
CA PHE A 51 7.89 13.52 -6.96
C PHE A 51 6.61 14.22 -7.38
N THR A 52 5.98 13.69 -8.42
CA THR A 52 4.64 14.09 -8.85
C THR A 52 3.69 12.95 -8.53
N ILE A 53 2.67 13.22 -7.72
CA ILE A 53 1.61 12.27 -7.40
C ILE A 53 0.33 12.78 -8.04
N GLU A 54 -0.11 12.11 -9.10
CA GLU A 54 -1.35 12.42 -9.80
C GLU A 54 -2.48 11.56 -9.24
N ILE A 55 -3.53 12.23 -8.82
CA ILE A 55 -4.75 11.62 -8.29
C ILE A 55 -5.86 11.88 -9.32
N ALA A 56 -6.47 10.81 -9.84
CA ALA A 56 -7.54 10.94 -10.81
C ALA A 56 -8.70 11.80 -10.25
N PRO A 57 -9.35 12.64 -11.08
CA PRO A 57 -10.39 13.55 -10.61
C PRO A 57 -11.71 12.84 -10.26
N ASP A 58 -11.91 11.62 -10.75
CA ASP A 58 -13.16 10.84 -10.67
C ASP A 58 -13.14 9.75 -9.58
N LEU A 59 -12.33 9.95 -8.53
CA LEU A 59 -12.30 9.02 -7.40
C LEU A 59 -13.59 9.06 -6.57
N PRO A 60 -14.04 7.89 -6.05
CA PRO A 60 -15.34 7.76 -5.42
C PRO A 60 -15.41 8.36 -4.01
N THR A 61 -16.63 8.70 -3.62
CA THR A 61 -17.04 8.88 -2.22
C THR A 61 -17.95 7.72 -1.83
N PHE A 62 -17.63 6.99 -0.75
CA PHE A 62 -18.38 5.79 -0.35
C PHE A 62 -18.21 5.46 1.13
N ASN A 63 -19.04 4.55 1.65
CA ASN A 63 -18.97 4.12 3.05
C ASN A 63 -18.01 2.96 3.21
N THR A 64 -17.03 3.10 4.10
CA THR A 64 -16.03 2.05 4.33
C THR A 64 -15.34 2.19 5.68
N LYS A 65 -14.58 1.15 6.06
CA LYS A 65 -13.63 1.19 7.18
C LYS A 65 -12.42 2.04 6.80
N VAL A 66 -12.43 3.31 7.21
CA VAL A 66 -11.45 4.33 6.77
C VAL A 66 -10.02 3.98 7.19
N SER A 67 -9.82 3.45 8.40
CA SER A 67 -8.47 3.15 8.90
C SER A 67 -7.76 2.04 8.09
N PRO A 68 -8.38 0.86 7.83
CA PRO A 68 -7.85 -0.14 6.91
C PRO A 68 -7.54 0.40 5.52
N LEU A 69 -8.47 1.15 4.92
CA LEU A 69 -8.28 1.72 3.59
C LEU A 69 -7.10 2.70 3.54
N ARG A 70 -7.01 3.60 4.55
CA ARG A 70 -5.89 4.54 4.71
C ARG A 70 -4.55 3.79 4.78
N GLN A 71 -4.51 2.71 5.57
CA GLN A 71 -3.30 1.91 5.75
C GLN A 71 -2.86 1.23 4.44
N VAL A 72 -3.80 0.74 3.63
CA VAL A 72 -3.50 0.18 2.30
C VAL A 72 -2.85 1.23 1.40
N PHE A 73 -3.49 2.38 1.23
CA PHE A 73 -2.95 3.45 0.40
C PHE A 73 -1.60 3.98 0.89
N ALA A 74 -1.47 4.25 2.19
CA ALA A 74 -0.22 4.74 2.78
C ALA A 74 0.95 3.77 2.54
N ASN A 75 0.72 2.45 2.68
CA ASN A 75 1.75 1.46 2.40
C ASN A 75 2.12 1.38 0.92
N LEU A 76 1.14 1.43 0.00
CA LEU A 76 1.41 1.34 -1.43
C LEU A 76 2.11 2.60 -1.96
N ILE A 77 1.61 3.79 -1.62
CA ILE A 77 2.23 5.07 -2.01
C ILE A 77 3.61 5.21 -1.35
N GLY A 78 3.73 4.87 -0.06
CA GLY A 78 5.00 4.89 0.65
C GLY A 78 6.03 3.93 0.04
N ASN A 79 5.61 2.77 -0.45
CA ASN A 79 6.50 1.85 -1.17
C ASN A 79 6.98 2.44 -2.50
N ALA A 80 6.08 3.02 -3.30
CA ALA A 80 6.42 3.66 -4.56
C ALA A 80 7.47 4.77 -4.38
N ILE A 81 7.35 5.57 -3.32
CA ILE A 81 8.34 6.63 -2.98
C ILE A 81 9.65 6.01 -2.46
N LYS A 82 9.58 5.13 -1.45
CA LYS A 82 10.75 4.60 -0.74
C LYS A 82 11.66 3.74 -1.62
N HIS A 83 11.05 2.96 -2.52
CA HIS A 83 11.73 2.00 -3.38
C HIS A 83 12.01 2.55 -4.78
N HIS A 84 11.71 3.82 -5.02
CA HIS A 84 12.08 4.50 -6.24
C HIS A 84 13.61 4.55 -6.43
N HIS A 85 14.06 4.40 -7.68
CA HIS A 85 15.48 4.37 -8.03
C HIS A 85 16.01 5.73 -8.53
N LYS A 86 15.13 6.61 -8.98
CA LYS A 86 15.45 7.98 -9.44
C LYS A 86 15.11 9.02 -8.36
N ALA A 87 15.76 10.18 -8.44
CA ALA A 87 15.50 11.32 -7.54
C ALA A 87 14.13 11.98 -7.79
N ALA A 88 13.66 11.97 -9.03
CA ALA A 88 12.31 12.37 -9.41
C ALA A 88 11.51 11.11 -9.77
N GLY A 89 10.23 11.11 -9.46
CA GLY A 89 9.34 9.97 -9.70
C GLY A 89 7.91 10.43 -9.94
N HIS A 90 7.16 9.58 -10.60
CA HIS A 90 5.78 9.81 -10.94
C HIS A 90 4.93 8.67 -10.40
N ILE A 91 3.87 9.02 -9.67
CA ILE A 91 2.92 8.07 -9.12
C ILE A 91 1.54 8.49 -9.60
N ASN A 92 0.81 7.57 -10.23
CA ASN A 92 -0.55 7.80 -10.68
C ASN A 92 -1.53 6.91 -9.90
N ILE A 93 -2.59 7.50 -9.37
CA ILE A 93 -3.62 6.83 -8.57
C ILE A 93 -4.96 6.96 -9.28
N THR A 94 -5.54 5.81 -9.64
CA THR A 94 -6.83 5.73 -10.35
C THR A 94 -7.79 4.80 -9.64
N ALA A 95 -9.09 4.97 -9.89
CA ALA A 95 -10.13 4.02 -9.49
C ALA A 95 -10.99 3.65 -10.69
N LYS A 96 -11.48 2.41 -10.70
CA LYS A 96 -12.45 1.93 -11.65
C LYS A 96 -13.64 1.34 -10.90
N ASP A 97 -14.84 1.75 -11.27
CA ASP A 97 -16.07 1.12 -10.80
C ASP A 97 -16.26 -0.24 -11.47
N MET A 98 -16.32 -1.31 -10.67
CA MET A 98 -16.50 -2.69 -11.11
C MET A 98 -17.88 -3.25 -10.69
N GLY A 99 -18.84 -2.39 -10.34
CA GLY A 99 -20.17 -2.77 -9.86
C GLY A 99 -20.23 -2.86 -8.34
N GLU A 100 -19.91 -4.03 -7.78
CA GLU A 100 -19.98 -4.28 -6.32
C GLU A 100 -18.74 -3.79 -5.56
N CYS A 101 -17.65 -3.55 -6.27
CA CYS A 101 -16.38 -3.09 -5.73
C CYS A 101 -15.77 -1.98 -6.60
N TYR A 102 -14.81 -1.27 -6.03
CA TYR A 102 -13.86 -0.45 -6.79
C TYR A 102 -12.58 -1.25 -7.01
N GLU A 103 -11.97 -1.14 -8.19
CA GLU A 103 -10.58 -1.52 -8.42
C GLU A 103 -9.73 -0.25 -8.37
N PHE A 104 -8.82 -0.16 -7.42
CA PHE A 104 -7.85 0.92 -7.32
C PHE A 104 -6.53 0.49 -7.95
N ALA A 105 -5.86 1.41 -8.63
CA ALA A 105 -4.53 1.19 -9.19
C ALA A 105 -3.57 2.29 -8.72
N ILE A 106 -2.38 1.87 -8.28
CA ILE A 106 -1.27 2.74 -7.88
C ILE A 106 -0.10 2.36 -8.77
N ALA A 107 0.16 3.20 -9.77
CA ALA A 107 1.22 3.02 -10.75
C ALA A 107 2.41 3.93 -10.41
N ASP A 108 3.63 3.41 -10.47
CA ASP A 108 4.88 4.15 -10.32
C ASP A 108 5.81 3.95 -11.52
N ASP A 109 6.66 4.94 -11.82
CA ASP A 109 7.72 4.83 -12.86
C ASP A 109 9.07 4.35 -12.29
N GLY A 110 9.01 3.57 -11.21
CA GLY A 110 10.15 3.05 -10.48
C GLY A 110 10.90 1.93 -11.19
N PRO A 111 11.72 1.16 -10.47
CA PRO A 111 12.63 0.19 -11.09
C PRO A 111 11.91 -1.05 -11.64
N GLY A 112 10.63 -1.23 -11.30
CA GLY A 112 9.88 -2.45 -11.56
C GLY A 112 10.34 -3.64 -10.71
N ILE A 113 9.64 -4.75 -10.88
CA ILE A 113 9.77 -5.98 -10.10
C ILE A 113 9.77 -7.16 -11.08
N HIS A 114 10.82 -7.99 -11.03
CA HIS A 114 10.90 -9.21 -11.83
C HIS A 114 9.74 -10.18 -11.50
N ALA A 115 9.21 -10.85 -12.53
CA ALA A 115 8.04 -11.72 -12.44
C ALA A 115 8.13 -12.78 -11.33
N ASP A 116 9.32 -13.35 -11.13
CA ASP A 116 9.61 -14.35 -10.09
C ASP A 116 9.34 -13.88 -8.64
N TYR A 117 9.17 -12.56 -8.44
CA TYR A 117 8.88 -11.98 -7.14
C TYR A 117 7.44 -11.49 -6.99
N HIS A 118 6.62 -11.45 -8.05
CA HIS A 118 5.26 -10.87 -8.00
C HIS A 118 4.38 -11.49 -6.90
N GLN A 119 4.52 -12.79 -6.63
CA GLN A 119 3.83 -13.43 -5.52
C GLN A 119 4.59 -13.30 -4.19
N LYS A 120 5.93 -13.31 -4.25
CA LYS A 120 6.80 -13.32 -3.06
C LYS A 120 6.77 -12.00 -2.31
N ILE A 121 6.58 -10.86 -2.99
CA ILE A 121 6.55 -9.54 -2.36
C ILE A 121 5.43 -9.39 -1.33
N PHE A 122 4.39 -10.21 -1.39
CA PHE A 122 3.29 -10.21 -0.40
C PHE A 122 3.53 -11.15 0.79
N THR A 123 4.64 -11.89 0.81
CA THR A 123 5.00 -12.77 1.93
C THR A 123 5.69 -11.97 3.02
N ILE A 124 5.37 -12.27 4.28
CA ILE A 124 5.94 -11.61 5.45
C ILE A 124 7.48 -11.74 5.43
N PHE A 125 8.16 -10.63 5.72
CA PHE A 125 9.63 -10.50 5.78
C PHE A 125 10.37 -10.73 4.45
N GLN A 126 9.69 -10.60 3.32
CA GLN A 126 10.35 -10.59 2.01
C GLN A 126 10.78 -9.17 1.62
N THR A 127 12.04 -9.05 1.17
CA THR A 127 12.61 -7.80 0.65
C THR A 127 13.41 -8.09 -0.61
N LEU A 128 13.23 -7.29 -1.66
CA LEU A 128 13.94 -7.45 -2.94
C LEU A 128 15.42 -7.01 -2.89
N GLN A 129 15.80 -6.20 -1.90
CA GLN A 129 17.18 -5.77 -1.69
C GLN A 129 17.84 -6.54 -0.55
N ALA A 130 19.16 -6.71 -0.63
CA ALA A 130 19.95 -7.34 0.41
C ALA A 130 19.71 -6.66 1.77
N ARG A 131 19.62 -7.48 2.83
CA ARG A 131 19.17 -7.11 4.19
C ARG A 131 19.97 -5.98 4.85
N ASP A 132 21.12 -5.62 4.30
CA ASP A 132 22.05 -4.66 4.87
C ASP A 132 21.90 -3.21 4.37
N THR A 133 21.17 -2.92 3.29
CA THR A 133 21.24 -1.58 2.64
C THR A 133 20.02 -0.67 2.75
N LYS A 134 18.88 -1.08 3.32
CA LYS A 134 17.78 -0.13 3.64
C LYS A 134 16.81 -0.67 4.70
N GLU A 135 16.17 0.26 5.39
CA GLU A 135 15.22 0.10 6.52
C GLU A 135 13.88 -0.53 6.13
N SER A 136 13.82 -1.46 5.18
CA SER A 136 12.58 -2.16 4.86
C SER A 136 12.50 -3.45 5.68
N THR A 137 11.44 -3.58 6.47
CA THR A 137 11.13 -4.79 7.25
C THR A 137 10.52 -5.89 6.40
N GLY A 138 10.09 -5.57 5.16
CA GLY A 138 9.43 -6.52 4.27
C GLY A 138 8.03 -6.92 4.70
N ILE A 139 7.39 -6.11 5.57
CA ILE A 139 6.05 -6.43 6.09
C ILE A 139 4.92 -5.61 5.46
N GLY A 140 5.21 -4.41 4.92
CA GLY A 140 4.18 -3.49 4.42
C GLY A 140 3.25 -4.12 3.39
N LEU A 141 3.77 -4.76 2.34
CA LEU A 141 2.93 -5.42 1.32
C LEU A 141 2.16 -6.63 1.86
N SER A 142 2.70 -7.34 2.86
CA SER A 142 1.95 -8.42 3.51
C SER A 142 0.79 -7.91 4.36
N ILE A 143 0.95 -6.73 4.99
CA ILE A 143 -0.13 -6.03 5.70
C ILE A 143 -1.20 -5.60 4.70
N VAL A 144 -0.80 -4.99 3.58
CA VAL A 144 -1.74 -4.59 2.51
C VAL A 144 -2.56 -5.78 2.05
N LYS A 145 -1.90 -6.89 1.68
CA LYS A 145 -2.60 -8.11 1.25
C LYS A 145 -3.58 -8.61 2.30
N LYS A 146 -3.14 -8.68 3.56
CA LYS A 146 -3.99 -9.18 4.65
C LYS A 146 -5.20 -8.29 4.88
N ILE A 147 -5.04 -6.96 4.85
CA ILE A 147 -6.16 -6.02 4.99
C ILE A 147 -7.15 -6.20 3.84
N VAL A 148 -6.66 -6.15 2.59
CA VAL A 148 -7.50 -6.25 1.40
C VAL A 148 -8.29 -7.55 1.40
N GLU A 149 -7.65 -8.69 1.71
CA GLU A 149 -8.32 -9.99 1.79
C GLU A 149 -9.34 -10.06 2.95
N THR A 150 -9.03 -9.45 4.10
CA THR A 150 -9.96 -9.37 5.24
C THR A 150 -11.21 -8.54 4.91
N GLU A 151 -11.08 -7.53 4.05
CA GLU A 151 -12.19 -6.69 3.61
C GLU A 151 -12.92 -7.26 2.37
N GLY A 152 -12.62 -8.51 2.00
CA GLY A 152 -13.27 -9.22 0.88
C GLY A 152 -12.74 -8.85 -0.51
N GLY A 153 -11.65 -8.08 -0.58
CA GLY A 153 -10.99 -7.68 -1.81
C GLY A 153 -9.88 -8.64 -2.26
N THR A 154 -9.22 -8.25 -3.35
CA THR A 154 -8.06 -8.94 -3.91
C THR A 154 -6.95 -7.94 -4.20
N ILE A 155 -5.68 -8.38 -4.20
CA ILE A 155 -4.54 -7.55 -4.61
C ILE A 155 -3.65 -8.30 -5.59
N ARG A 156 -3.15 -7.58 -6.59
CA ARG A 156 -2.20 -8.07 -7.60
C ARG A 156 -1.22 -6.96 -7.98
N VAL A 157 -0.14 -7.36 -8.64
CA VAL A 157 0.85 -6.43 -9.20
C VAL A 157 1.04 -6.75 -10.68
N GLU A 158 1.13 -5.72 -11.50
CA GLU A 158 1.67 -5.80 -12.85
C GLU A 158 2.96 -5.00 -12.87
N SER A 159 4.08 -5.62 -13.23
CA SER A 159 5.36 -4.94 -13.22
C SER A 159 6.36 -5.61 -14.14
N GLN A 160 7.22 -4.79 -14.74
CA GLN A 160 8.35 -5.23 -15.54
C GLN A 160 9.58 -4.42 -15.16
N GLU A 161 10.73 -5.09 -15.06
CA GLU A 161 12.00 -4.42 -14.74
C GLU A 161 12.27 -3.26 -15.72
N GLY A 162 12.59 -2.09 -15.15
CA GLY A 162 12.84 -0.85 -15.88
C GLY A 162 11.59 -0.10 -16.34
N GLN A 163 10.37 -0.62 -16.13
CA GLN A 163 9.11 -0.01 -16.58
C GLN A 163 8.17 0.39 -15.44
N GLY A 164 8.61 0.28 -14.19
CA GLY A 164 7.78 0.60 -13.03
C GLY A 164 6.86 -0.55 -12.61
N SER A 165 5.93 -0.23 -11.72
CA SER A 165 4.99 -1.20 -11.15
C SER A 165 3.61 -0.58 -11.01
N THR A 166 2.58 -1.40 -11.20
CA THR A 166 1.20 -1.04 -10.87
C THR A 166 0.63 -2.05 -9.90
N PHE A 167 0.29 -1.58 -8.70
CA PHE A 167 -0.46 -2.37 -7.73
C PHE A 167 -1.94 -2.15 -7.94
N TYR A 168 -2.68 -3.22 -8.16
CA TYR A 168 -4.13 -3.21 -8.26
C TYR A 168 -4.72 -3.87 -7.03
N PHE A 169 -5.69 -3.24 -6.40
CA PHE A 169 -6.48 -3.90 -5.37
C PHE A 169 -7.96 -3.57 -5.49
N THR A 170 -8.81 -4.55 -5.18
CA THR A 170 -10.26 -4.35 -5.13
C THR A 170 -10.74 -4.05 -3.72
N TRP A 171 -11.82 -3.28 -3.61
CA TRP A 171 -12.43 -2.91 -2.35
C TRP A 171 -13.95 -2.88 -2.47
N LEU A 172 -14.66 -3.62 -1.61
CA LEU A 172 -16.11 -3.70 -1.65
C LEU A 172 -16.74 -2.34 -1.32
N LYS A 173 -17.78 -1.95 -2.08
CA LYS A 173 -18.55 -0.73 -1.81
C LYS A 173 -19.40 -0.86 -0.54
N ASN A 174 -19.79 -2.09 -0.22
CA ASN A 174 -20.51 -2.46 0.98
C ASN A 174 -19.55 -3.27 1.86
N PRO A 175 -19.06 -2.72 2.98
CA PRO A 175 -18.15 -3.42 3.86
C PRO A 175 -18.77 -4.69 4.42
N LEU A 176 -17.94 -5.72 4.63
CA LEU A 176 -18.37 -6.92 5.35
C LEU A 176 -18.73 -6.52 6.78
N ALA A 177 -19.85 -7.06 7.27
CA ALA A 177 -20.20 -6.97 8.68
C ALA A 177 -19.10 -7.65 9.50
N ASP A 178 -18.75 -7.05 10.65
CA ASP A 178 -17.92 -7.73 11.63
C ASP A 178 -18.81 -8.82 12.28
N ASP A 179 -18.43 -10.10 12.13
CA ASP A 179 -19.09 -11.26 12.78
C ASP A 179 -18.83 -11.32 14.29
#